data_AF-E3SFS7-F1
#
_entry.id   AF-E3SFS7-F1
#
_cell.length_a   1.000
_cell.length_b   1.000
_cell.length_c   1.000
_cell.angle_alpha   90.00
_cell.angle_beta   90.00
_cell.angle_gamma   90.00
#
_symmetry.space_group_name_H-M   'P 1'
#
loop_
_entity.id
_entity.type
_entity.pdbx_description
1 polymer ?
#
loop_
_entity_poly.entity_id
_entity_poly.type
_entity_poly.pdbx_seq_one_letter_code
_entity_poly.pdbx_strand_id
1 'polypeptide(L)'
;MIIIKSENEIAIMRKAGQILSSIRKDLILSLKEGVSTFALDMIARELIEKHGVVSAFKGYKGFDGYMCTSVNEAIVHGIPSKKQILKKGDIITIDMGIKYQGYYVDSAWTYAIGKVSKKVATLLENTEKSLFAGIKQVKPGNRISDISAAIFEIGK
;
A
#
# COMPACT_ATOMS: atom_id res chain seq x y z
N MET A 1 20.11 13.89 -6.82
CA MET A 1 19.41 14.86 -7.71
C MET A 1 17.96 14.42 -7.83
N ILE A 2 16.99 15.30 -7.61
CA ILE A 2 15.56 15.00 -7.83
C ILE A 2 15.22 15.39 -9.27
N ILE A 3 14.61 14.48 -10.03
CA ILE A 3 14.25 14.70 -11.43
C ILE A 3 12.93 15.49 -11.48
N ILE A 4 12.91 16.61 -12.18
CA ILE A 4 11.67 17.33 -12.51
C ILE A 4 11.01 16.61 -13.68
N LYS A 5 9.77 16.16 -13.46
CA LYS A 5 9.03 15.37 -14.44
C LYS A 5 8.40 16.24 -15.52
N SER A 6 8.44 15.76 -16.76
CA SER A 6 7.71 16.39 -17.86
C SER A 6 6.20 16.11 -17.75
N GLU A 7 5.38 16.88 -18.47
CA GLU A 7 3.93 16.69 -18.49
C GLU A 7 3.52 15.28 -18.92
N ASN A 8 4.23 14.71 -19.89
CA ASN A 8 4.00 13.34 -20.35
C ASN A 8 4.31 12.32 -19.26
N GLU A 9 5.44 12.49 -18.55
CA GLU A 9 5.79 11.61 -17.44
C GLU A 9 4.73 11.67 -16.32
N ILE A 10 4.26 12.88 -15.99
CA ILE A 10 3.20 13.11 -15.00
C ILE A 10 1.90 12.43 -15.45
N ALA A 11 1.54 12.52 -16.73
CA ALA A 11 0.34 11.87 -17.26
C ALA A 11 0.42 10.33 -17.14
N ILE A 12 1.58 9.73 -17.45
CA ILE A 12 1.82 8.29 -17.28
C ILE A 12 1.70 7.90 -15.81
N MET A 13 2.36 8.63 -14.91
CA MET A 13 2.29 8.37 -13.47
C MET A 13 0.86 8.49 -12.92
N ARG A 14 0.09 9.48 -13.38
CA ARG A 14 -1.32 9.64 -13.01
C ARG A 14 -2.16 8.45 -13.45
N LYS A 15 -1.98 7.98 -14.69
CA LYS A 15 -2.68 6.81 -15.21
C LYS A 15 -2.29 5.54 -14.44
N ALA A 16 -0.99 5.36 -14.18
CA ALA A 16 -0.48 4.24 -13.39
C ALA A 16 -1.11 4.23 -11.98
N GLY A 17 -1.16 5.38 -11.29
CA GLY A 17 -1.78 5.50 -9.98
C GLY A 17 -3.28 5.16 -9.98
N GLN A 18 -4.00 5.53 -11.05
CA GLN A 18 -5.40 5.12 -11.22
C GLN A 18 -5.55 3.61 -11.38
N ILE A 19 -4.68 2.96 -12.18
CA ILE A 19 -4.68 1.50 -12.35
C ILE A 19 -4.42 0.81 -11.00
N LEU A 20 -3.39 1.24 -10.26
CA LEU A 20 -3.08 0.68 -8.94
C LEU A 20 -4.24 0.84 -7.95
N SER A 21 -4.89 2.01 -7.96
CA SER A 21 -6.08 2.26 -7.13
C SER A 21 -7.24 1.32 -7.49
N SER A 22 -7.49 1.06 -8.77
CA SER A 22 -8.49 0.09 -9.21
C SER A 22 -8.16 -1.33 -8.77
N ILE A 23 -6.92 -1.79 -8.97
CA ILE A 23 -6.46 -3.10 -8.51
C ILE A 23 -6.69 -3.26 -6.99
N ARG A 24 -6.31 -2.26 -6.19
CA ARG A 24 -6.49 -2.30 -4.74
C ARG A 24 -7.98 -2.38 -4.36
N LYS A 25 -8.85 -1.61 -5.02
CA LYS A 25 -10.30 -1.65 -4.78
C LYS A 25 -10.92 -3.02 -5.06
N ASP A 26 -10.48 -3.69 -6.11
CA ASP A 26 -10.94 -5.04 -6.43
C ASP A 26 -10.39 -6.06 -5.41
N LEU A 27 -9.11 -5.94 -5.05
CA LEU A 27 -8.44 -6.84 -4.10
C LEU A 27 -9.11 -6.84 -2.72
N ILE A 28 -9.48 -5.67 -2.18
CA ILE A 28 -10.05 -5.56 -0.83
C ILE A 28 -11.40 -6.25 -0.69
N LEU A 29 -12.11 -6.54 -1.78
CA LEU A 29 -13.34 -7.34 -1.75
C LEU A 29 -13.10 -8.78 -1.30
N SER A 30 -11.85 -9.25 -1.41
CA SER A 30 -11.43 -10.59 -0.98
C SER A 30 -10.87 -10.62 0.44
N LEU A 31 -10.77 -9.47 1.10
CA LEU A 31 -10.13 -9.30 2.40
C LEU A 31 -11.12 -9.65 3.52
N LYS A 32 -11.09 -10.91 3.96
CA LYS A 32 -12.00 -11.46 4.97
C LYS A 32 -11.31 -12.51 5.85
N GLU A 33 -11.93 -12.80 6.98
CA GLU A 33 -11.52 -13.89 7.87
C GLU A 33 -11.43 -15.24 7.12
N GLY A 34 -10.43 -16.04 7.47
CA GLY A 34 -10.18 -17.36 6.89
C GLY A 34 -9.35 -17.34 5.60
N VAL A 35 -9.07 -16.17 5.01
CA VAL A 35 -8.23 -16.05 3.81
C VAL A 35 -6.77 -16.01 4.21
N SER A 36 -5.93 -16.78 3.50
CA SER A 36 -4.47 -16.70 3.68
C SER A 36 -3.87 -15.50 2.95
N THR A 37 -2.78 -14.93 3.46
CA THR A 37 -2.10 -13.84 2.75
C THR A 37 -1.54 -14.28 1.39
N PHE A 38 -1.16 -15.56 1.24
CA PHE A 38 -0.82 -16.12 -0.06
C PHE A 38 -1.99 -16.13 -1.05
N ALA A 39 -3.21 -16.45 -0.60
CA ALA A 39 -4.38 -16.42 -1.48
C ALA A 39 -4.68 -14.99 -1.97
N LEU A 40 -4.53 -14.00 -1.09
CA LEU A 40 -4.62 -12.59 -1.50
C LEU A 40 -3.55 -12.24 -2.53
N ASP A 41 -2.31 -12.69 -2.35
CA ASP A 41 -1.22 -12.42 -3.30
C ASP A 41 -1.48 -13.03 -4.69
N MET A 42 -2.10 -14.20 -4.75
CA MET A 42 -2.53 -14.79 -6.03
C MET A 42 -3.66 -14.00 -6.69
N ILE A 43 -4.59 -13.44 -5.93
CA ILE A 43 -5.61 -12.52 -6.45
C ILE A 43 -4.94 -11.23 -6.95
N ALA A 44 -3.95 -10.71 -6.23
CA ALA A 44 -3.17 -9.56 -6.67
C ALA A 44 -2.47 -9.82 -8.00
N ARG A 45 -1.86 -11.02 -8.19
CA ARG A 45 -1.28 -11.45 -9.47
C ARG A 45 -2.31 -11.38 -10.61
N GLU A 46 -3.49 -11.98 -10.41
CA GLU A 46 -4.55 -12.01 -11.42
C GLU A 46 -5.07 -10.61 -11.78
N LEU A 47 -5.24 -9.73 -10.78
CA LEU A 47 -5.67 -8.36 -11.01
C LEU A 47 -4.61 -7.52 -11.73
N ILE A 48 -3.33 -7.71 -11.40
CA ILE A 48 -2.19 -7.08 -12.10
C ILE A 48 -2.17 -7.51 -13.57
N GLU A 49 -2.30 -8.81 -13.83
CA GLU A 49 -2.34 -9.39 -15.18
C GLU A 49 -3.56 -8.88 -15.98
N LYS A 50 -4.75 -8.87 -15.37
CA LYS A 50 -5.99 -8.34 -15.97
C LYS A 50 -5.88 -6.88 -16.42
N HIS A 51 -5.08 -6.06 -15.72
CA HIS A 51 -4.86 -4.66 -16.07
C HIS A 51 -3.69 -4.46 -17.05
N GLY A 52 -3.01 -5.52 -17.49
CA GLY A 52 -1.89 -5.43 -18.43
C GLY A 52 -0.66 -4.70 -17.86
N VAL A 53 -0.46 -4.76 -16.54
CA VAL A 53 0.67 -4.12 -15.85
C VAL A 53 1.55 -5.17 -15.18
N VAL A 54 2.76 -4.76 -14.76
CA VAL A 54 3.74 -5.66 -14.14
C VAL A 54 3.87 -5.32 -12.66
N SER A 55 4.00 -6.32 -11.78
CA SER A 55 4.31 -6.07 -10.36
C SER A 55 5.69 -5.43 -10.22
N ALA A 56 5.79 -4.39 -9.39
CA ALA A 56 7.08 -3.79 -9.05
C ALA A 56 7.88 -4.65 -8.05
N PHE A 57 7.21 -5.55 -7.33
CA PHE A 57 7.79 -6.27 -6.20
C PHE A 57 8.25 -7.68 -6.59
N LYS A 58 7.51 -8.36 -7.48
CA LYS A 58 7.86 -9.72 -7.92
C LYS A 58 9.27 -9.75 -8.52
N GLY A 59 10.16 -10.54 -7.90
CA GLY A 59 11.55 -10.70 -8.29
C GLY A 59 12.49 -9.58 -7.80
N TYR A 60 11.98 -8.51 -7.18
CA TYR A 60 12.81 -7.42 -6.70
C TYR A 60 13.69 -7.88 -5.53
N LYS A 61 15.00 -7.93 -5.75
CA LYS A 61 15.99 -8.42 -4.77
C LYS A 61 15.66 -9.79 -4.17
N GLY A 62 15.04 -10.68 -4.96
CA GLY A 62 14.64 -12.02 -4.52
C GLY A 62 13.31 -12.08 -3.76
N PHE A 63 12.54 -10.98 -3.69
CA PHE A 63 11.18 -11.00 -3.16
C PHE A 63 10.24 -11.79 -4.09
N ASP A 64 9.49 -12.75 -3.55
CA ASP A 64 8.71 -13.69 -4.36
C ASP A 64 7.21 -13.37 -4.44
N GLY A 65 6.71 -12.43 -3.62
CA GLY A 65 5.33 -11.97 -3.67
C GLY A 65 5.07 -10.97 -4.79
N TYR A 66 3.79 -10.80 -5.17
CA TYR A 66 3.32 -9.71 -6.02
C TYR A 66 2.98 -8.46 -5.22
N MET A 67 2.71 -8.63 -3.92
CA MET A 67 2.48 -7.59 -2.93
C MET A 67 3.10 -7.95 -1.58
N CYS A 68 3.25 -6.95 -0.69
CA CYS A 68 3.59 -7.18 0.70
C CYS A 68 2.32 -7.26 1.55
N THR A 69 2.29 -8.20 2.49
CA THR A 69 1.18 -8.41 3.43
C THR A 69 1.70 -8.42 4.86
N SER A 70 1.56 -7.29 5.56
CA SER A 70 2.03 -7.15 6.93
C SER A 70 0.86 -7.25 7.90
N VAL A 71 0.79 -8.34 8.67
CA VAL A 71 -0.29 -8.57 9.63
C VAL A 71 0.15 -8.17 11.04
N ASN A 72 -0.70 -7.44 11.76
CA ASN A 72 -0.54 -7.05 13.16
C ASN A 72 0.82 -6.37 13.48
N GLU A 73 1.73 -7.06 14.18
CA GLU A 73 3.02 -6.54 14.62
C GLU A 73 4.04 -6.37 13.47
N ALA A 74 3.78 -6.97 12.30
CA ALA A 74 4.63 -6.78 11.13
C ALA A 74 4.54 -5.32 10.66
N ILE A 75 5.69 -4.62 10.67
CA ILE A 75 5.74 -3.19 10.33
C ILE A 75 5.59 -2.98 8.81
N VAL A 76 6.49 -3.55 8.01
CA VAL A 76 6.51 -3.45 6.53
C VAL A 76 7.09 -4.73 5.92
N HIS A 77 6.92 -4.90 4.61
CA HIS A 77 7.52 -5.98 3.81
C HIS A 77 7.19 -7.40 4.28
N GLY A 78 6.02 -7.62 4.88
CA GLY A 78 5.55 -8.96 5.22
C GLY A 78 5.42 -9.83 3.97
N ILE A 79 5.97 -11.04 4.01
CA ILE A 79 5.96 -11.98 2.88
C ILE A 79 4.64 -12.75 2.89
N PRO A 80 3.88 -12.78 1.78
CA PRO A 80 2.68 -13.60 1.66
C PRO A 80 2.94 -15.08 1.97
N SER A 81 2.05 -15.69 2.77
CA SER A 81 2.26 -17.04 3.30
C SER A 81 0.96 -17.82 3.38
N LYS A 82 1.03 -19.11 3.03
CA LYS A 82 -0.09 -20.04 3.21
C LYS A 82 -0.42 -20.30 4.69
N LYS A 83 0.54 -20.05 5.58
CA LYS A 83 0.40 -20.27 7.04
C LYS A 83 -0.25 -19.07 7.75
N GLN A 84 -0.17 -17.88 7.16
CA GLN A 84 -0.77 -16.67 7.73
C GLN A 84 -2.23 -16.57 7.29
N ILE A 85 -3.14 -17.06 8.12
CA ILE A 85 -4.59 -16.99 7.90
C ILE A 85 -5.13 -15.78 8.67
N LEU A 86 -5.86 -14.91 7.96
CA LEU A 86 -6.50 -13.75 8.57
C LEU A 86 -7.60 -14.17 9.53
N LYS A 87 -7.61 -13.56 10.71
CA LYS A 87 -8.57 -13.80 11.78
C LYS A 87 -9.37 -12.54 12.05
N LYS A 88 -10.58 -12.70 12.57
CA LYS A 88 -11.34 -11.56 13.08
C LYS A 88 -10.53 -10.82 14.16
N GLY A 89 -10.44 -9.50 14.01
CA GLY A 89 -9.67 -8.62 14.89
C GLY A 89 -8.24 -8.33 14.42
N ASP A 90 -7.75 -9.00 13.37
CA ASP A 90 -6.47 -8.66 12.76
C ASP A 90 -6.53 -7.32 12.03
N ILE A 91 -5.37 -6.69 11.90
CA ILE A 91 -5.12 -5.66 10.88
C ILE A 91 -4.08 -6.17 9.89
N ILE A 92 -4.23 -5.79 8.62
CA ILE A 92 -3.30 -6.13 7.56
C ILE A 92 -3.00 -4.90 6.71
N THR A 93 -1.72 -4.57 6.56
CA THR A 93 -1.25 -3.63 5.55
C THR A 93 -1.04 -4.37 4.24
N ILE A 94 -1.73 -3.90 3.20
CA ILE A 94 -1.54 -4.29 1.82
C ILE A 94 -0.71 -3.21 1.15
N ASP A 95 0.49 -3.59 0.71
CA ASP A 95 1.44 -2.71 0.04
C ASP A 95 1.73 -3.27 -1.36
N MET A 96 1.50 -2.44 -2.38
CA MET A 96 1.48 -2.85 -3.77
C MET A 96 2.11 -1.79 -4.66
N GLY A 97 3.11 -2.20 -5.43
CA GLY A 97 3.66 -1.43 -6.53
C GLY A 97 3.43 -2.07 -7.89
N ILE A 98 3.19 -1.24 -8.91
CA ILE A 98 3.12 -1.68 -10.31
C ILE A 98 4.05 -0.84 -11.19
N LYS A 99 4.47 -1.44 -12.31
CA LYS A 99 5.17 -0.79 -13.40
C LYS A 99 4.24 -0.63 -14.60
N TYR A 100 4.08 0.61 -15.06
CA TYR A 100 3.29 0.96 -16.24
C TYR A 100 4.10 1.92 -17.12
N GLN A 101 4.28 1.55 -18.39
CA GLN A 101 5.04 2.35 -19.39
C GLN A 101 6.39 2.87 -18.87
N GLY A 102 7.11 2.05 -18.11
CA GLY A 102 8.44 2.39 -17.57
C GLY A 102 8.42 3.12 -16.21
N TYR A 103 7.25 3.51 -15.70
CA TYR A 103 7.11 4.20 -14.41
C TYR A 103 6.59 3.27 -13.34
N TYR A 104 7.13 3.42 -12.14
CA TYR A 104 6.66 2.73 -10.95
C TYR A 104 5.71 3.63 -10.16
N VAL A 105 4.62 3.06 -9.68
CA VAL A 105 3.74 3.68 -8.69
C VAL A 105 3.50 2.70 -7.57
N ASP A 106 3.23 3.22 -6.38
CA ASP A 106 3.18 2.45 -5.15
C ASP A 106 2.14 3.03 -4.19
N SER A 107 1.51 2.17 -3.40
CA SER A 107 0.60 2.56 -2.33
C SER A 107 0.43 1.44 -1.31
N ALA A 108 0.43 1.82 -0.02
CA ALA A 108 0.14 0.92 1.09
C ALA A 108 -1.09 1.41 1.88
N TRP A 109 -1.97 0.48 2.25
CA TRP A 109 -3.17 0.74 3.06
C TRP A 109 -3.38 -0.37 4.08
N THR A 110 -3.77 0.01 5.29
CA THR A 110 -4.07 -0.93 6.37
C THR A 110 -5.57 -1.14 6.52
N TYR A 111 -5.99 -2.40 6.60
CA TYR A 111 -7.39 -2.81 6.70
C TYR A 111 -7.62 -3.64 7.95
N ALA A 112 -8.77 -3.45 8.59
CA ALA A 112 -9.24 -4.25 9.71
C ALA A 112 -10.05 -5.46 9.23
N ILE A 113 -9.81 -6.63 9.82
CA ILE A 113 -10.59 -7.84 9.58
C ILE A 113 -11.75 -7.89 10.58
N GLY A 114 -12.91 -7.39 10.17
CA GLY A 114 -14.07 -7.27 11.05
C GLY A 114 -13.85 -6.22 12.14
N LYS A 115 -14.34 -6.50 13.36
CA LYS A 115 -14.27 -5.54 14.48
C LYS A 115 -12.93 -5.66 15.20
N VAL A 116 -12.23 -4.54 15.34
CA VAL A 116 -10.97 -4.40 16.09
C VAL A 116 -11.21 -3.72 17.44
N SER A 117 -10.21 -3.79 18.34
CA SER A 117 -10.25 -3.07 19.61
C SER A 117 -10.23 -1.55 19.40
N LYS A 118 -10.71 -0.78 20.40
CA LYS A 118 -10.65 0.69 20.37
C LYS A 118 -9.21 1.19 20.16
N LYS A 119 -8.22 0.56 20.81
CA LYS A 119 -6.81 0.89 20.67
C LYS A 119 -6.33 0.75 19.22
N VAL A 120 -6.70 -0.36 18.55
CA VAL A 120 -6.34 -0.59 17.15
C VAL A 120 -7.07 0.37 16.22
N ALA A 121 -8.35 0.66 16.45
CA ALA A 121 -9.08 1.64 15.68
C ALA A 121 -8.44 3.04 15.76
N THR A 122 -8.03 3.48 16.96
CA THR A 122 -7.31 4.74 17.16
C THR A 122 -5.95 4.74 16.46
N LEU A 123 -5.22 3.61 16.47
CA LEU A 123 -3.96 3.49 15.72
C LEU A 123 -4.17 3.71 14.21
N LEU A 124 -5.16 3.04 13.62
CA LEU A 124 -5.47 3.18 12.19
C LEU A 124 -5.87 4.62 11.84
N GLU A 125 -6.75 5.22 12.65
CA GLU A 125 -7.21 6.59 12.46
C GLU A 125 -6.06 7.60 12.54
N ASN A 126 -5.20 7.48 13.56
CA ASN A 126 -4.05 8.38 13.71
C ASN A 126 -3.04 8.18 12.56
N THR A 127 -2.81 6.95 12.12
CA THR A 127 -1.92 6.66 10.98
C THR A 127 -2.43 7.29 9.69
N GLU A 128 -3.73 7.19 9.41
CA GLU A 128 -4.34 7.83 8.24
C GLU A 128 -4.29 9.36 8.34
N LYS A 129 -4.57 9.93 9.52
CA LYS A 129 -4.44 11.37 9.76
C LYS A 129 -3.01 11.86 9.54
N SER A 130 -2.01 11.12 10.02
CA SER A 130 -0.59 11.41 9.78
C SER A 130 -0.24 11.42 8.30
N LEU A 131 -0.71 10.43 7.53
CA LEU A 131 -0.51 10.39 6.07
C LEU A 131 -1.02 11.68 5.41
N PHE A 132 -2.27 12.06 5.68
CA PHE A 132 -2.85 13.25 5.08
C PHE A 132 -2.23 14.56 5.58
N ALA A 133 -1.77 14.62 6.83
CA ALA A 133 -1.02 15.76 7.34
C ALA A 133 0.31 15.96 6.61
N GLY A 134 1.04 14.86 6.36
CA GLY A 134 2.26 14.87 5.56
C GLY A 134 1.99 15.30 4.11
N ILE A 135 0.97 14.75 3.46
CA ILE A 135 0.58 15.11 2.08
C ILE A 135 0.28 16.61 1.95
N LYS A 136 -0.37 17.23 2.94
CA LYS A 136 -0.64 18.68 2.95
C LYS A 136 0.62 19.55 2.93
N GLN A 137 1.77 19.02 3.32
CA GLN A 137 3.05 19.73 3.28
C GLN A 137 3.79 19.59 1.95
N VAL A 138 3.28 18.79 0.99
CA VAL A 138 3.88 18.62 -0.33
C VAL A 138 3.53 19.80 -1.23
N LYS A 139 4.31 20.87 -1.14
CA LYS A 139 4.13 22.12 -1.92
C LYS A 139 5.47 22.81 -2.22
N PRO A 140 5.57 23.64 -3.28
CA PRO A 140 6.77 24.42 -3.56
C PRO A 140 7.21 25.26 -2.35
N GLY A 141 8.51 25.29 -2.09
CA GLY A 141 9.11 26.05 -0.98
C GLY A 141 9.22 25.28 0.35
N ASN A 142 8.47 24.18 0.53
CA ASN A 142 8.61 23.31 1.71
C ASN A 142 9.81 22.36 1.59
N ARG A 143 10.25 21.84 2.74
CA ARG A 143 11.29 20.82 2.90
C ARG A 143 10.68 19.45 3.21
N ILE A 144 11.42 18.38 2.92
CA ILE A 144 11.04 17.01 3.31
C ILE A 144 10.83 16.90 4.83
N SER A 145 11.61 17.63 5.63
CA SER A 145 11.46 17.68 7.09
C SER A 145 10.09 18.19 7.55
N ASP A 146 9.42 19.03 6.76
CA ASP A 146 8.09 19.56 7.11
C ASP A 146 7.03 18.44 7.04
N ILE A 147 7.20 17.50 6.10
CA ILE A 147 6.38 16.29 6.00
C ILE A 147 6.56 15.44 7.26
N SER A 148 7.82 15.19 7.65
CA SER A 148 8.14 14.40 8.85
C SER A 148 7.60 15.06 10.13
N ALA A 149 7.75 16.37 10.27
CA ALA A 149 7.23 17.12 11.42
C ALA A 149 5.70 17.03 11.50
N ALA A 150 4.99 17.20 10.39
CA ALA A 150 3.52 17.09 10.37
C ALA A 150 3.02 15.68 10.72
N ILE A 151 3.73 14.63 10.27
CA ILE A 151 3.44 13.24 10.64
C ILE A 151 3.66 13.02 12.15
N PHE A 152 4.79 13.49 12.67
CA PHE A 152 5.21 13.32 14.06
C PHE A 152 4.24 13.97 15.05
N GLU A 153 3.72 15.16 14.73
CA GLU A 153 2.77 15.88 15.60
C GLU A 153 1.48 15.11 15.90
N ILE A 154 1.06 14.22 15.00
CA ILE A 154 -0.13 13.36 15.19
C ILE A 154 0.25 12.03 15.85
N GLY A 155 1.45 11.51 15.56
CA GLY A 155 1.91 10.21 16.04
C GLY A 155 2.44 10.19 17.48
N LYS A 156 2.60 11.37 18.11
CA LYS A 156 3.09 11.51 19.50
C LYS A 156 2.08 11.06 20.55
#